data_AF-A0A7X6XWE9-F1
#
_entry.id   AF-A0A7X6XWE9-F1
#
_cell.length_a   1.000
_cell.length_b   1.000
_cell.length_c   1.000
_cell.angle_alpha   90.00
_cell.angle_beta   90.00
_cell.angle_gamma   90.00
#
_symmetry.space_group_name_H-M   'P 1'
#
loop_
_entity.id
_entity.type
_entity.pdbx_description
1 polymer ?
#
loop_
_entity_poly.entity_id
_entity_poly.type
_entity_poly.pdbx_seq_one_letter_code
_entity_poly.pdbx_strand_id
1 'polypeptide(L)'
;MQYNKSNKTREMILISLFAALTAISGYVFIPLPLSPVPVTAQTLVVMLTGNILRPNSSLACMIIYLLLGLIGLPDFAGGGSG
;
A
#
# COMPACT_ATOMS: atom_id res chain seq x y z
N MET A 1 -20.81 1.87 17.21
CA MET A 1 -20.40 1.46 15.86
C MET A 1 -20.24 -0.06 15.86
N GLN A 2 -21.13 -0.78 15.19
CA GLN A 2 -21.31 -2.23 15.38
C GLN A 2 -20.09 -3.04 14.92
N TYR A 3 -19.44 -3.71 15.86
CA TYR A 3 -18.30 -4.59 15.64
C TYR A 3 -18.79 -6.03 15.44
N ASN A 4 -19.28 -6.33 14.22
CA ASN A 4 -19.81 -7.64 13.87
C ASN A 4 -18.65 -8.62 13.55
N LYS A 5 -18.50 -9.65 14.36
CA LYS A 5 -17.33 -10.55 14.44
C LYS A 5 -17.11 -11.41 13.17
N SER A 6 -18.12 -11.57 12.31
CA SER A 6 -18.11 -12.47 11.15
C SER A 6 -17.36 -11.93 9.91
N ASN A 7 -17.29 -10.60 9.71
CA ASN A 7 -16.64 -9.99 8.53
C ASN A 7 -15.20 -9.53 8.78
N LYS A 8 -14.71 -9.63 10.02
CA LYS A 8 -13.39 -9.14 10.43
C LYS A 8 -12.25 -9.82 9.68
N THR A 9 -12.30 -11.13 9.54
CA THR A 9 -11.24 -11.89 8.85
C THR A 9 -11.13 -11.47 7.39
N ARG A 10 -12.28 -11.27 6.72
CA ARG A 10 -12.33 -10.79 5.34
C ARG A 10 -11.74 -9.39 5.21
N GLU A 11 -12.03 -8.50 6.15
CA GLU A 11 -11.47 -7.15 6.17
C GLU A 11 -9.95 -7.16 6.39
N MET A 12 -9.45 -7.95 7.34
CA MET A 12 -8.00 -8.12 7.55
C MET A 12 -7.30 -8.68 6.32
N ILE A 13 -7.90 -9.67 5.64
CA ILE A 13 -7.35 -10.23 4.40
C ILE A 13 -7.28 -9.15 3.32
N LEU A 14 -8.35 -8.38 3.11
CA LEU A 14 -8.35 -7.29 2.12
C LEU A 14 -7.28 -6.24 2.43
N ILE A 15 -7.14 -5.84 3.69
CA ILE A 15 -6.09 -4.91 4.13
C ILE A 15 -4.70 -5.47 3.80
N SER A 16 -4.42 -6.73 4.15
CA SER A 16 -3.12 -7.35 3.85
C SER A 16 -2.86 -7.52 2.35
N LEU A 17 -3.90 -7.82 1.58
CA LEU A 17 -3.80 -8.00 0.13
C LEU A 17 -3.47 -6.68 -0.57
N PHE A 18 -4.15 -5.59 -0.20
CA PHE A 18 -3.86 -4.26 -0.75
C PHE A 18 -2.51 -3.72 -0.29
N ALA A 19 -2.08 -4.03 0.94
CA ALA A 19 -0.73 -3.70 1.42
C ALA A 19 0.33 -4.42 0.56
N ALA A 20 0.19 -5.73 0.34
CA ALA A 20 1.08 -6.51 -0.52
C ALA A 20 1.01 -6.09 -2.01
N LEU A 21 -0.15 -5.64 -2.48
CA LEU A 21 -0.28 -5.12 -3.83
C LEU A 21 0.45 -3.77 -3.98
N THR A 22 0.31 -2.89 -3.00
CA THR A 22 0.99 -1.58 -2.95
C THR A 22 2.50 -1.78 -2.95
N ALA A 23 2.97 -2.76 -2.17
CA ALA A 23 4.35 -3.22 -2.10
C ALA A 23 4.95 -3.58 -3.46
N ILE A 24 4.35 -4.59 -4.11
CA ILE A 24 4.79 -5.08 -5.41
C ILE A 24 4.73 -3.98 -6.48
N SER A 25 3.78 -3.05 -6.36
CA SER A 25 3.62 -1.93 -7.29
C SER A 25 4.74 -0.89 -7.21
N GLY A 26 5.52 -0.88 -6.13
CA GLY A 26 6.73 -0.04 -6.00
C GLY A 26 7.86 -0.45 -6.97
N TYR A 27 7.88 -1.71 -7.41
CA TYR A 27 8.86 -2.22 -8.39
C TYR A 27 8.58 -1.75 -9.81
N VAL A 28 7.32 -1.43 -10.13
CA VAL A 28 6.94 -0.90 -11.44
C VAL A 28 7.11 0.62 -11.41
N PHE A 29 8.31 1.07 -11.77
CA PHE A 29 8.62 2.49 -11.88
C PHE A 29 9.18 2.84 -13.25
N ILE A 30 8.79 4.01 -13.75
CA ILE A 30 9.28 4.56 -15.01
C ILE A 30 10.22 5.72 -14.63
N PRO A 31 11.54 5.58 -14.84
CA PRO A 31 12.47 6.67 -14.62
C PRO A 31 12.21 7.78 -15.64
N LEU A 32 11.87 8.96 -15.16
CA LEU A 32 11.66 10.13 -16.01
C LEU A 32 13.00 10.85 -16.23
N PRO A 33 13.39 11.14 -17.49
CA PRO A 33 14.65 11.81 -17.78
C PRO A 33 14.74 13.26 -17.25
N LEU A 34 13.63 13.85 -16.82
CA LEU A 34 13.53 15.24 -16.36
C LEU A 34 13.24 15.39 -14.86
N SER A 35 12.99 14.31 -14.11
CA SER A 35 12.61 14.39 -12.69
C SER A 35 13.37 13.37 -11.84
N PRO A 36 13.94 13.76 -10.69
CA PRO A 36 14.54 12.84 -9.72
C PRO A 36 13.52 11.86 -9.10
N VAL A 37 12.22 12.17 -9.19
CA VAL A 37 11.16 11.34 -8.62
C VAL A 37 10.57 10.46 -9.74
N PRO A 38 10.78 9.14 -9.69
CA PRO A 38 10.21 8.23 -10.68
C PRO A 38 8.69 8.14 -10.50
N VAL A 39 7.95 8.03 -11.61
CA VAL A 39 6.52 7.72 -11.54
C VAL A 39 6.37 6.23 -11.34
N THR A 40 5.70 5.84 -10.24
CA THR A 40 5.49 4.44 -9.87
C THR A 40 4.03 4.04 -9.97
N ALA A 41 3.78 2.77 -10.30
CA ALA A 41 2.44 2.19 -10.28
C ALA A 41 1.83 2.19 -8.86
N GLN A 42 2.67 2.30 -7.83
CA GLN A 42 2.26 2.45 -6.44
C GLN A 42 1.24 3.58 -6.24
N THR A 43 1.44 4.76 -6.87
CA THR A 43 0.50 5.89 -6.76
C THR A 43 -0.91 5.54 -7.20
N LEU A 44 -1.04 4.75 -8.27
CA LEU A 44 -2.30 4.28 -8.81
C LEU A 44 -2.98 3.30 -7.83
N VAL A 45 -2.20 2.38 -7.25
CA VAL A 45 -2.69 1.40 -6.27
C VAL A 45 -3.14 2.07 -4.96
N VAL A 46 -2.47 3.13 -4.52
CA VAL A 46 -2.89 3.91 -3.34
C VAL A 46 -4.24 4.58 -3.58
N MET A 47 -4.45 5.17 -4.76
CA MET A 47 -5.75 5.74 -5.13
C MET A 47 -6.85 4.67 -5.20
N LEU A 48 -6.56 3.49 -5.76
CA LEU A 48 -7.51 2.37 -5.75
C LEU A 48 -7.84 1.90 -4.33
N THR A 49 -6.83 1.81 -3.46
CA THR A 49 -7.01 1.40 -2.07
C THR A 49 -7.92 2.36 -1.32
N GLY A 50 -7.78 3.67 -1.57
CA GLY A 50 -8.68 4.70 -1.02
C GLY A 50 -10.12 4.64 -1.57
N ASN A 51 -10.30 4.15 -2.80
CA ASN A 51 -11.62 4.05 -3.43
C ASN A 51 -12.36 2.74 -3.07
N ILE A 52 -11.62 1.63 -2.90
CA ILE A 52 -12.19 0.29 -2.68
C ILE A 52 -12.39 -0.01 -1.18
N LEU A 53 -11.46 0.40 -0.32
CA LEU A 53 -11.55 0.16 1.12
C LEU A 53 -12.30 1.30 1.83
N ARG A 54 -12.93 0.97 2.97
CA ARG A 54 -13.54 1.97 3.84
C ARG A 54 -12.44 2.86 4.42
N PRO A 55 -12.69 4.16 4.65
CA PRO A 55 -11.65 5.11 5.07
C PRO A 55 -10.81 4.66 6.28
N ASN A 56 -11.43 4.03 7.29
CA ASN A 56 -10.71 3.50 8.45
C ASN A 56 -9.79 2.31 8.11
N SER A 57 -10.22 1.46 7.17
CA SER A 57 -9.48 0.27 6.74
C SER A 57 -8.33 0.64 5.80
N SER A 58 -8.52 1.66 4.93
CA SER A 58 -7.45 2.21 4.09
C SER A 58 -6.34 2.86 4.93
N LEU A 59 -6.70 3.55 6.02
CA LEU A 59 -5.73 4.08 6.98
C LEU A 59 -4.90 2.98 7.63
N ALA A 60 -5.55 1.89 8.08
CA ALA A 60 -4.86 0.73 8.63
C ALA A 60 -3.91 0.07 7.60
N CYS A 61 -4.36 -0.06 6.35
CA CYS A 61 -3.53 -0.57 5.25
C CYS A 61 -2.26 0.27 5.05
N MET A 62 -2.39 1.60 5.07
CA MET A 62 -1.25 2.50 4.87
C MET A 62 -0.25 2.42 6.03
N ILE A 63 -0.74 2.29 7.26
CA ILE A 63 0.11 2.10 8.45
C ILE A 63 0.88 0.78 8.37
N ILE A 64 0.21 -0.30 7.97
CA ILE A 64 0.85 -1.63 7.79
C ILE A 64 1.90 -1.56 6.69
N TYR A 65 1.60 -0.90 5.57
CA TYR A 65 2.55 -0.68 4.48
C TYR A 65 3.79 0.10 4.95
N LEU A 66 3.61 1.19 5.71
CA LEU A 66 4.72 1.95 6.29
C LEU A 66 5.55 1.12 7.28
N LEU A 67 4.90 0.31 8.14
CA LEU A 67 5.58 -0.61 9.04
C LEU A 67 6.41 -1.66 8.29
N LEU A 68 5.92 -2.17 7.17
CA LEU A 68 6.65 -3.10 6.30
C LEU A 68 7.89 -2.44 5.68
N GLY A 69 7.77 -1.18 5.21
CA GLY A 69 8.90 -0.40 4.71
C GLY A 69 9.95 -0.11 5.79
N LEU A 70 9.51 0.25 7.00
CA LEU A 70 10.37 0.50 8.17
C LEU A 70 11.13 -0.75 8.66
N ILE A 71 10.55 -1.94 8.49
CA ILE A 71 11.22 -3.22 8.82
C ILE A 71 12.35 -3.54 7.83
N GLY A 72 12.51 -2.74 6.76
CA GLY A 72 13.63 -2.86 5.82
C GLY A 72 13.28 -3.67 4.57
N LEU A 73 11.99 -3.90 4.30
CA LEU A 73 11.58 -4.39 2.98
C LEU A 73 11.85 -3.29 1.94
N PRO A 74 12.65 -3.55 0.88
CA PRO A 74 12.95 -2.59 -0.17
C PRO A 74 11.73 -2.44 -1.09
N ASP A 75 10.71 -1.78 -0.54
CA ASP A 75 9.35 -1.76 -1.07
C ASP A 75 8.93 -0.34 -1.46
N PHE A 76 9.77 0.64 -1.16
CA PHE A 76 9.67 1.99 -1.70
C PHE A 76 10.29 2.05 -3.09
N ALA A 77 9.74 2.95 -3.92
CA ALA A 77 10.18 3.21 -5.29
C ALA A 77 11.71 3.17 -5.45
N GLY A 78 12.20 2.33 -6.36
CA GLY A 78 13.62 2.22 -6.67
C GLY A 78 14.46 1.37 -5.70
N GLY A 79 13.83 0.59 -4.81
CA GLY A 79 14.54 -0.25 -3.84
C GLY A 79 14.98 0.51 -2.58
N GLY A 80 14.41 1.69 -2.33
CA GLY A 80 14.56 2.39 -1.06
C GLY A 80 13.95 1.57 0.08
N SER A 81 14.66 1.47 1.19
CA SER A 81 14.15 0.97 2.48
C SER A 81 14.51 2.00 3.55
N GLY A 82 13.67 2.14 4.57
CA GLY A 82 13.81 3.17 5.60
C GLY A 82 12.70 3.12 6.63
#